data_AF-A0AA37GMQ0-F1
#
_entry.id   AF-A0AA37GMQ0-F1
#
_cell.length_a   1.000
_cell.length_b   1.000
_cell.length_c   1.000
_cell.angle_alpha   90.00
_cell.angle_beta   90.00
_cell.angle_gamma   90.00
#
_symmetry.space_group_name_H-M   'P 1'
#
loop_
_entity.id
_entity.type
_entity.pdbx_description
1 polymer ?
#
loop_
_entity_poly.entity_id
_entity_poly.type
_entity_poly.pdbx_seq_one_letter_code
_entity_poly.pdbx_strand_id
1 'polypeptide(L)'
;MPADSFKPYCIWYYLGRLGREKTYYELAQRFPDMRYQVGRTCVATGYSTLYNELNLLPDVSVTEEARDPRDSGASDADVDEANEIYESIISQTVRYAIMDGYSRTVKLADLRPVIGLNGNTAAHSSLFKDIKIRKPAEWTHGVDSNITEEGSGINPEYGKLPPEYAYLLYAPLPRDSPTTRKNSLIIMETYEGKIDRYLRLRRSKLANSAECIDVVRGIQ
;
A
#
# COMPACT_ATOMS: atom_id res chain seq x y z
N MET A 1 19.38 7.19 19.06
CA MET A 1 18.17 7.03 18.25
C MET A 1 17.61 5.63 18.52
N PRO A 2 16.31 5.45 18.77
CA PRO A 2 15.74 4.11 18.91
C PRO A 2 15.96 3.31 17.63
N ALA A 3 16.12 1.98 17.76
CA ALA A 3 16.24 1.08 16.62
C ALA A 3 15.01 1.22 15.70
N ASP A 4 15.22 1.07 14.38
CA ASP A 4 14.15 1.24 13.36
C ASP A 4 12.90 0.39 13.63
N SER A 5 13.02 -0.71 14.38
CA SER A 5 11.91 -1.59 14.78
C SER A 5 10.86 -0.91 15.69
N PHE A 6 11.13 0.27 16.23
CA PHE A 6 10.19 0.99 17.11
C PHE A 6 9.41 2.12 16.41
N LYS A 7 9.73 2.44 15.15
CA LYS A 7 9.03 3.52 14.44
C LYS A 7 7.74 2.99 13.81
N PRO A 8 6.58 3.64 14.04
CA PRO A 8 5.34 3.25 13.40
C PRO A 8 5.43 3.44 11.88
N TYR A 9 5.00 2.41 11.13
CA TYR A 9 5.05 2.42 9.67
C TYR A 9 3.87 3.20 9.03
N CYS A 10 2.66 3.02 9.55
CA CYS A 10 1.45 3.74 9.11
C CYS A 10 0.94 4.68 10.21
N ILE A 11 1.49 5.89 10.26
CA ILE A 11 1.16 6.84 11.34
C ILE A 11 -0.23 7.45 11.21
N TRP A 12 -0.80 7.48 10.00
CA TRP A 12 -2.18 7.89 9.76
C TRP A 12 -3.19 7.00 10.50
N TYR A 13 -2.85 5.75 10.85
CA TYR A 13 -3.78 4.88 11.59
C TYR A 13 -4.13 5.44 12.98
N TYR A 14 -3.15 6.06 13.65
CA TYR A 14 -3.30 6.53 15.03
C TYR A 14 -3.90 7.93 15.10
N LEU A 15 -3.57 8.77 14.12
CA LEU A 15 -3.89 10.19 14.14
C LEU A 15 -4.80 10.61 12.99
N GLY A 16 -4.76 9.96 11.82
CA GLY A 16 -5.61 10.26 10.66
C GLY A 16 -5.84 11.77 10.46
N ARG A 17 -7.10 12.15 10.20
CA ARG A 17 -7.57 13.55 10.20
C ARG A 17 -7.69 14.19 11.59
N LEU A 18 -7.54 13.44 12.69
CA LEU A 18 -7.43 14.02 14.04
C LEU A 18 -6.06 14.69 14.24
N GLY A 19 -5.04 14.25 13.51
CA GLY A 19 -3.73 14.89 13.45
C GLY A 19 -3.79 16.14 12.60
N ARG A 20 -3.37 17.28 13.15
CA ARG A 20 -3.23 18.52 12.37
C ARG A 20 -2.02 18.40 11.45
N GLU A 21 -2.08 19.00 10.26
CA GLU A 21 -0.95 19.09 9.32
C GLU A 21 0.36 19.55 10.00
N LYS A 22 0.26 20.54 10.89
CA LYS A 22 1.40 21.03 11.69
C LYS A 22 2.10 19.93 12.50
N THR A 23 1.36 18.96 13.04
CA THR A 23 1.93 17.83 13.80
C THR A 23 2.83 17.00 12.90
N TYR A 24 2.39 16.75 11.66
CA TYR A 24 3.13 15.98 10.68
C TYR A 24 4.35 16.74 10.14
N TYR A 25 4.23 18.05 9.95
CA TYR A 25 5.36 18.93 9.66
C TYR A 25 6.43 18.86 10.75
N GLU A 26 6.06 19.05 12.02
CA GLU A 26 7.01 18.98 13.13
C GLU A 26 7.65 17.59 13.27
N LEU A 27 6.89 16.53 12.97
CA LEU A 27 7.39 15.16 12.96
C LEU A 27 8.47 14.97 11.87
N ALA A 28 8.21 15.40 10.64
CA ALA A 28 9.17 15.32 9.54
C ALA A 28 10.43 16.15 9.81
N GLN A 29 10.30 17.30 10.47
CA GLN A 29 11.44 18.12 10.86
C GLN A 29 12.31 17.47 11.95
N ARG A 30 11.68 16.90 12.99
CA ARG A 30 12.41 16.30 14.11
C ARG A 30 12.95 14.91 13.79
N PHE A 31 12.28 14.19 12.89
CA PHE A 31 12.63 12.83 12.45
C PHE A 31 12.63 12.76 10.92
N PRO A 32 13.69 13.27 10.26
CA PRO A 32 13.76 13.33 8.79
C PRO A 32 13.70 11.96 8.11
N ASP A 33 14.07 10.90 8.82
CA ASP A 33 13.98 9.50 8.39
C ASP A 33 12.54 8.96 8.37
N MET A 34 11.59 9.66 9.00
CA MET A 34 10.16 9.33 8.96
C MET A 34 9.38 10.07 7.86
N ARG A 35 10.06 10.85 7.00
CA ARG A 35 9.40 11.68 5.98
C ARG A 35 8.52 10.91 4.99
N TYR A 36 8.82 9.63 4.72
CA TYR A 36 7.99 8.80 3.83
C TYR A 36 6.69 8.35 4.52
N GLN A 37 6.76 8.03 5.81
CA GLN A 37 5.59 7.76 6.64
C GLN A 37 4.70 9.01 6.71
N VAL A 38 5.31 10.18 6.85
CA VAL A 38 4.60 11.47 6.82
C VAL A 38 3.97 11.70 5.45
N GLY A 39 4.70 11.54 4.35
CA GLY A 39 4.16 11.73 3.00
C GLY A 39 3.01 10.78 2.68
N ARG A 40 3.11 9.52 3.09
CA ARG A 40 2.02 8.56 2.97
C ARG A 40 0.79 8.97 3.80
N THR A 41 1.00 9.61 4.95
CA THR A 41 -0.10 10.19 5.74
C THR A 41 -0.72 11.40 5.06
N CYS A 42 0.08 12.33 4.50
CA CYS A 42 -0.42 13.47 3.74
C CYS A 42 -1.39 13.03 2.65
N VAL A 43 -1.08 11.93 1.98
CA VAL A 43 -1.94 11.34 0.96
C VAL A 43 -3.25 10.81 1.55
N ALA A 44 -3.18 10.05 2.64
CA ALA A 44 -4.38 9.50 3.29
C ALA A 44 -5.30 10.59 3.89
N THR A 45 -4.75 11.73 4.29
CA THR A 45 -5.51 12.81 4.96
C THR A 45 -5.85 13.99 4.06
N GLY A 46 -5.19 14.14 2.90
CA GLY A 46 -5.29 15.31 2.05
C GLY A 46 -4.49 16.50 2.60
N TYR A 47 -3.16 16.40 2.64
CA TYR A 47 -2.24 17.50 2.95
C TYR A 47 -1.22 17.67 1.81
N SER A 48 -1.67 18.08 0.62
CA SER A 48 -0.82 18.19 -0.58
C SER A 48 0.28 19.24 -0.43
N THR A 49 0.00 20.33 0.29
CA THR A 49 0.99 21.38 0.59
C THR A 49 2.19 20.80 1.36
N LEU A 50 1.94 20.17 2.51
CA LEU A 50 3.00 19.49 3.26
C LEU A 50 3.68 18.39 2.44
N TYR A 51 2.93 17.60 1.66
CA TYR A 51 3.51 16.55 0.82
C TYR A 51 4.60 17.12 -0.12
N ASN A 52 4.29 18.23 -0.78
CA ASN A 52 5.21 18.90 -1.70
C ASN A 52 6.46 19.43 -0.97
N GLU A 53 6.33 19.93 0.26
CA GLU A 53 7.46 20.41 1.06
C GLU A 53 8.42 19.27 1.49
N LEU A 54 7.94 18.04 1.64
CA LEU A 54 8.78 16.89 2.01
C LEU A 54 9.79 16.50 0.92
N ASN A 55 9.56 16.92 -0.33
CA ASN A 55 10.40 16.66 -1.49
C ASN A 55 10.82 15.18 -1.59
N LEU A 56 9.82 14.30 -1.57
CA LEU A 56 10.02 12.85 -1.63
C LEU A 56 10.32 12.41 -3.06
N LEU A 57 11.13 11.36 -3.20
CA LEU A 57 11.21 10.64 -4.48
C LEU A 57 9.86 9.97 -4.78
N PRO A 58 9.49 9.85 -6.07
CA PRO A 58 8.23 9.27 -6.51
C PRO A 58 8.12 7.79 -6.11
N ASP A 59 7.47 7.53 -4.98
CA ASP A 59 7.30 6.19 -4.41
C ASP A 59 5.99 5.54 -4.86
N VAL A 60 6.04 4.27 -5.27
CA VAL A 60 4.86 3.56 -5.75
C VAL A 60 3.84 3.27 -4.67
N SER A 61 4.24 3.09 -3.41
CA SER A 61 3.27 2.88 -2.34
C SER A 61 2.55 4.15 -1.95
N VAL A 62 3.24 5.28 -1.92
CA VAL A 62 2.59 6.60 -1.80
C VAL A 62 1.64 6.85 -2.97
N THR A 63 2.02 6.45 -4.20
CA THR A 63 1.16 6.59 -5.38
C THR A 63 -0.10 5.73 -5.29
N GLU A 64 0.04 4.46 -4.90
CA GLU A 64 -1.08 3.53 -4.75
C GLU A 64 -2.02 3.94 -3.61
N GLU A 65 -1.47 4.50 -2.53
CA GLU A 65 -2.24 5.14 -1.45
C GLU A 65 -3.01 6.36 -1.97
N ALA A 66 -2.42 7.17 -2.84
CA ALA A 66 -3.05 8.39 -3.37
C ALA A 66 -4.23 8.11 -4.29
N ARG A 67 -4.22 6.93 -4.89
CA ARG A 67 -5.33 6.43 -5.68
C ARG A 67 -6.50 5.95 -4.81
N ASP A 68 -6.22 5.50 -3.59
CA ASP A 68 -7.19 4.81 -2.74
C ASP A 68 -8.44 5.63 -2.39
N PRO A 69 -8.37 6.93 -2.01
CA PRO A 69 -9.57 7.72 -1.74
C PRO A 69 -10.60 7.72 -2.87
N ARG A 70 -10.12 7.86 -4.10
CA ARG A 70 -10.94 7.88 -5.32
C ARG A 70 -11.57 6.52 -5.60
N ASP A 71 -10.77 5.45 -5.54
CA ASP A 71 -11.21 4.11 -5.91
C ASP A 71 -12.07 3.46 -4.80
N SER A 72 -11.84 3.83 -3.54
CA SER A 72 -12.51 3.26 -2.38
C SER A 72 -13.76 4.01 -1.94
N GLY A 73 -13.91 5.28 -2.34
CA GLY A 73 -14.97 6.18 -1.89
C GLY A 73 -14.79 6.65 -0.44
N ALA A 74 -13.54 6.79 0.02
CA ALA A 74 -13.23 7.16 1.40
C ALA A 74 -13.83 8.55 1.75
N SER A 75 -14.70 8.60 2.77
CA SER A 75 -15.35 9.84 3.21
C SER A 75 -14.44 10.74 4.05
N ASP A 76 -13.31 10.21 4.50
CA ASP A 76 -12.36 10.83 5.42
C ASP A 76 -11.03 11.19 4.74
N ALA A 77 -10.99 11.22 3.40
CA ALA A 77 -9.85 11.66 2.61
C ALA A 77 -10.28 12.78 1.65
N ASP A 78 -9.38 13.74 1.40
CA ASP A 78 -9.62 14.79 0.41
C ASP A 78 -9.20 14.22 -0.94
N VAL A 79 -10.20 13.90 -1.76
CA VAL A 79 -9.97 13.22 -3.04
C VAL A 79 -9.21 14.12 -4.02
N ASP A 80 -9.45 15.43 -3.99
CA ASP A 80 -8.83 16.37 -4.92
C ASP A 80 -7.34 16.53 -4.59
N GLU A 81 -6.99 16.72 -3.31
CA GLU A 81 -5.59 16.82 -2.87
C GLU A 81 -4.83 15.49 -3.04
N ALA A 82 -5.46 14.35 -2.72
CA ALA A 82 -4.85 13.04 -2.96
C ALA A 82 -4.60 12.82 -4.46
N ASN A 83 -5.53 13.24 -5.32
CA ASN A 83 -5.37 13.12 -6.76
C ASN A 83 -4.27 14.06 -7.30
N GLU A 84 -4.10 15.25 -6.74
CA GLU A 84 -2.98 16.14 -7.08
C GLU A 84 -1.63 15.45 -6.81
N ILE A 85 -1.48 14.84 -5.63
CA ILE A 85 -0.27 14.08 -5.28
C ILE A 85 -0.09 12.89 -6.22
N TYR A 86 -1.15 12.12 -6.48
CA TYR A 86 -1.12 11.00 -7.42
C TYR A 86 -0.60 11.43 -8.81
N GLU A 87 -1.14 12.50 -9.37
CA GLU A 87 -0.75 13.00 -10.70
C GLU A 87 0.71 13.52 -10.71
N SER A 88 1.15 14.15 -9.63
CA SER A 88 2.53 14.62 -9.48
C SER A 88 3.55 13.47 -9.55
N ILE A 89 3.18 12.28 -9.05
CA ILE A 89 4.04 11.09 -9.04
C ILE A 89 3.90 10.29 -10.35
N ILE A 90 2.67 10.13 -10.85
CA ILE A 90 2.42 9.32 -12.05
C ILE A 90 3.04 9.96 -13.30
N SER A 91 3.14 11.28 -13.35
CA SER A 91 3.78 12.02 -14.43
C SER A 91 5.31 11.86 -14.47
N GLN A 92 5.93 11.37 -13.38
CA GLN A 92 7.37 11.13 -13.34
C GLN A 92 7.78 9.96 -14.24
N THR A 93 8.91 10.11 -14.92
CA THR A 93 9.47 9.08 -15.81
C THR A 93 9.94 7.84 -15.05
N VAL A 94 10.48 8.04 -13.84
CA VAL A 94 11.01 6.98 -12.97
C VAL A 94 10.29 7.04 -11.65
N ARG A 95 9.85 5.88 -11.16
CA ARG A 95 9.24 5.70 -9.84
C ARG A 95 10.00 4.61 -9.09
N TYR A 96 9.92 4.63 -7.77
CA TYR A 96 10.73 3.79 -6.90
C TYR A 96 9.88 2.96 -5.94
N ALA A 97 10.36 1.77 -5.59
CA ALA A 97 9.81 0.96 -4.50
C ALA A 97 10.59 1.23 -3.20
N ILE A 98 10.32 2.38 -2.57
CA ILE A 98 11.01 2.85 -1.36
C ILE A 98 10.31 2.30 -0.12
N MET A 99 8.98 2.39 -0.08
CA MET A 99 8.17 1.82 0.99
C MET A 99 7.73 0.39 0.63
N ASP A 100 7.66 -0.49 1.64
CA ASP A 100 7.14 -1.86 1.50
C ASP A 100 6.19 -2.20 2.66
N GLY A 101 4.90 -2.34 2.34
CA GLY A 101 3.86 -2.65 3.33
C GLY A 101 3.98 -4.03 3.97
N TYR A 102 4.59 -5.01 3.29
CA TYR A 102 4.71 -6.38 3.80
C TYR A 102 5.85 -6.52 4.81
N SER A 103 6.98 -5.84 4.55
CA SER A 103 8.11 -5.82 5.46
C SER A 103 8.08 -4.65 6.45
N ARG A 104 7.18 -3.67 6.22
CA ARG A 104 7.07 -2.43 7.01
C ARG A 104 8.38 -1.64 7.03
N THR A 105 9.03 -1.54 5.87
CA THR A 105 10.34 -0.89 5.74
C THR A 105 10.31 0.30 4.79
N VAL A 106 11.26 1.23 5.00
CA VAL A 106 11.57 2.34 4.10
C VAL A 106 13.03 2.20 3.68
N LYS A 107 13.29 1.99 2.39
CA LYS A 107 14.61 1.66 1.85
C LYS A 107 15.16 2.80 0.99
N LEU A 108 15.89 3.71 1.61
CA LEU A 108 16.55 4.83 0.91
C LEU A 108 17.96 4.53 0.41
N ALA A 109 18.64 3.55 0.99
CA ALA A 109 19.99 3.16 0.60
C ALA A 109 20.04 2.26 -0.65
N ASP A 110 18.93 1.57 -0.96
CA ASP A 110 18.80 0.65 -2.10
C ASP A 110 17.59 1.08 -2.93
N LEU A 111 17.74 2.17 -3.68
CA LEU A 111 16.68 2.69 -4.54
C LEU A 111 16.44 1.72 -5.69
N ARG A 112 15.22 1.20 -5.77
CA ARG A 112 14.80 0.27 -6.82
C ARG A 112 13.83 0.95 -7.78
N PRO A 113 14.26 1.31 -9.00
CA PRO A 113 13.36 1.76 -10.04
C PRO A 113 12.35 0.67 -10.38
N VAL A 114 11.10 1.05 -10.59
CA VAL A 114 10.03 0.12 -10.97
C VAL A 114 9.24 0.64 -12.16
N ILE A 115 8.74 -0.29 -12.97
CA ILE A 115 7.91 0.01 -14.13
C ILE A 115 6.45 -0.16 -13.74
N GLY A 116 5.78 0.97 -13.57
CA GLY A 116 4.37 1.02 -13.27
C GLY A 116 4.01 0.67 -11.82
N LEU A 117 2.71 0.76 -11.51
CA LEU A 117 2.13 0.31 -10.24
C LEU A 117 1.78 -1.18 -10.31
N ASN A 118 1.93 -1.89 -9.20
CA ASN A 118 1.61 -3.31 -9.13
C ASN A 118 0.43 -3.62 -8.22
N GLY A 119 -0.01 -2.70 -7.36
CA GLY A 119 -1.07 -2.90 -6.37
C GLY A 119 -0.61 -3.71 -5.16
N ASN A 120 0.65 -3.56 -4.72
CA ASN A 120 1.17 -4.24 -3.52
C ASN A 120 0.93 -3.44 -2.24
N THR A 121 0.46 -2.20 -2.36
CA THR A 121 0.27 -1.33 -1.21
C THR A 121 -1.05 -1.63 -0.53
N ALA A 122 -0.94 -1.97 0.74
CA ALA A 122 -2.06 -2.06 1.64
C ALA A 122 -2.52 -0.65 2.02
N ALA A 123 -3.46 -0.09 1.27
CA ALA A 123 -3.93 1.30 1.41
C ALA A 123 -4.87 1.50 2.61
N HIS A 124 -5.16 2.75 2.94
CA HIS A 124 -5.97 3.21 4.06
C HIS A 124 -7.32 2.50 4.12
N SER A 125 -8.06 2.49 3.02
CA SER A 125 -9.38 1.87 2.94
C SER A 125 -9.38 0.37 3.22
N SER A 126 -8.26 -0.31 2.94
CA SER A 126 -8.09 -1.76 3.18
C SER A 126 -8.21 -2.10 4.67
N LEU A 127 -7.91 -1.15 5.56
CA LEU A 127 -7.97 -1.34 7.01
C LEU A 127 -9.34 -1.00 7.61
N PHE A 128 -10.05 -0.02 7.05
CA PHE A 128 -11.30 0.50 7.64
C PHE A 128 -12.57 -0.15 7.10
N LYS A 129 -12.54 -0.75 5.91
CA LYS A 129 -13.74 -1.40 5.33
C LYS A 129 -14.21 -2.62 6.12
N ASP A 130 -13.32 -3.31 6.85
CA ASP A 130 -13.62 -4.64 7.40
C ASP A 130 -13.13 -4.91 8.83
N ILE A 131 -12.47 -3.96 9.49
CA ILE A 131 -12.06 -4.11 10.90
C ILE A 131 -13.14 -3.50 11.80
N LYS A 132 -13.78 -4.31 12.65
CA LYS A 132 -14.37 -3.80 13.89
C LYS A 132 -13.25 -3.13 14.67
N ILE A 133 -13.22 -1.79 14.67
CA ILE A 133 -12.24 -0.99 15.40
C ILE A 133 -12.15 -1.53 16.83
N ARG A 134 -11.03 -2.14 17.19
CA ARG A 134 -10.78 -2.59 18.56
C ARG A 134 -10.79 -1.38 19.48
N LYS A 135 -11.47 -1.48 20.62
CA LYS A 135 -11.53 -0.37 21.57
C LYS A 135 -10.12 -0.08 22.11
N PRO A 136 -9.79 1.18 22.47
CA PRO A 136 -8.46 1.54 22.99
C PRO A 136 -7.98 0.67 24.17
N ALA A 137 -8.90 0.14 24.98
CA ALA A 137 -8.59 -0.76 26.10
C ALA A 137 -8.10 -2.16 25.68
N GLU A 138 -8.25 -2.53 24.41
CA GLU A 138 -7.85 -3.83 23.84
C GLU A 138 -6.47 -3.78 23.18
N TRP A 139 -5.77 -2.64 23.24
CA TRP A 139 -4.45 -2.40 22.64
C TRP A 139 -3.29 -2.98 23.49
N THR A 140 -3.51 -4.08 24.20
CA THR A 140 -2.61 -4.55 25.28
C THR A 140 -1.49 -5.48 24.84
N HIS A 141 -1.46 -5.93 23.59
CA HIS A 141 -0.40 -6.81 23.08
C HIS A 141 0.06 -6.26 21.75
N GLY A 142 1.38 -6.05 21.61
CA GLY A 142 2.05 -5.46 20.45
C GLY A 142 1.28 -5.77 19.16
N VAL A 143 0.51 -4.78 18.71
CA VAL A 143 -0.45 -4.97 17.64
C VAL A 143 0.37 -5.17 16.38
N ASP A 144 0.48 -6.41 15.93
CA ASP A 144 1.04 -6.72 14.62
C ASP A 144 0.00 -6.25 13.60
N SER A 145 0.04 -4.96 13.28
CA SER A 145 -0.86 -4.28 12.35
C SER A 145 -0.52 -4.71 10.93
N ASN A 146 -0.79 -5.96 10.59
CA ASN A 146 -0.65 -6.50 9.25
C ASN A 146 -1.82 -5.95 8.40
N ILE A 147 -1.62 -4.77 7.82
CA ILE A 147 -2.54 -4.15 6.83
C ILE A 147 -2.56 -4.98 5.52
N THR A 148 -1.69 -5.98 5.40
CA THR A 148 -1.61 -6.88 4.25
C THR A 148 -2.88 -7.71 4.07
N GLU A 149 -3.17 -8.12 2.84
CA GLU A 149 -4.30 -8.99 2.48
C GLU A 149 -4.35 -10.35 3.21
N GLU A 150 -3.26 -10.74 3.87
CA GLU A 150 -3.16 -11.96 4.70
C GLU A 150 -3.67 -11.76 6.13
N GLY A 151 -3.86 -10.49 6.56
CA GLY A 151 -4.29 -10.09 7.89
C GLY A 151 -5.79 -9.80 7.94
N SER A 152 -6.64 -10.81 7.72
CA SER A 152 -8.07 -10.62 7.88
C SER A 152 -8.41 -10.50 9.38
N GLY A 153 -8.88 -9.33 9.79
CA GLY A 153 -10.06 -9.33 10.64
C GLY A 153 -11.16 -10.15 9.94
N ILE A 154 -11.71 -11.13 10.66
CA ILE A 154 -13.03 -11.83 10.62
C ILE A 154 -13.85 -11.94 9.31
N ASN A 155 -13.63 -11.18 8.23
CA ASN A 155 -14.43 -11.21 7.00
C ASN A 155 -13.85 -12.16 5.93
N PRO A 156 -14.43 -13.36 5.72
CA PRO A 156 -13.98 -14.31 4.69
C PRO A 156 -14.20 -13.81 3.25
N GLU A 157 -15.06 -12.81 3.04
CA GLU A 157 -15.24 -12.18 1.73
C GLU A 157 -14.05 -11.31 1.33
N TYR A 158 -13.19 -10.91 2.27
CA TYR A 158 -12.07 -10.00 2.07
C TYR A 158 -10.99 -10.54 1.12
N GLY A 159 -10.85 -11.86 0.99
CA GLY A 159 -9.87 -12.49 0.09
C GLY A 159 -10.27 -12.57 -1.39
N LYS A 160 -11.54 -12.31 -1.74
CA LYS A 160 -12.03 -12.42 -3.13
C LYS A 160 -11.52 -11.28 -3.99
N LEU A 161 -11.58 -11.33 -5.32
CA LEU A 161 -11.34 -10.15 -6.15
C LEU A 161 -12.65 -9.35 -6.29
N PRO A 162 -12.67 -8.00 -6.19
CA PRO A 162 -13.88 -7.24 -6.45
C PRO A 162 -14.35 -7.43 -7.91
N PRO A 163 -15.66 -7.49 -8.18
CA PRO A 163 -16.19 -7.77 -9.52
C PRO A 163 -15.70 -6.79 -10.60
N GLU A 164 -15.53 -5.52 -10.26
CA GLU A 164 -15.02 -4.46 -11.14
C GLU A 164 -13.59 -4.71 -11.63
N TYR A 165 -12.81 -5.54 -10.92
CA TYR A 165 -11.46 -5.94 -11.28
C TYR A 165 -11.38 -7.34 -11.88
N ALA A 166 -12.50 -8.04 -12.04
CA ALA A 166 -12.52 -9.40 -12.61
C ALA A 166 -11.91 -9.47 -14.02
N TYR A 167 -11.94 -8.36 -14.77
CA TYR A 167 -11.31 -8.27 -16.09
C TYR A 167 -9.80 -8.54 -16.08
N LEU A 168 -9.13 -8.30 -14.95
CA LEU A 168 -7.70 -8.55 -14.79
C LEU A 168 -7.35 -10.04 -14.92
N LEU A 169 -8.30 -10.96 -14.73
CA LEU A 169 -8.07 -12.40 -14.90
C LEU A 169 -7.81 -12.81 -16.34
N TYR A 170 -8.36 -12.07 -17.32
CA TYR A 170 -8.31 -12.46 -18.73
C TYR A 170 -7.73 -11.39 -19.67
N ALA A 171 -7.75 -10.11 -19.29
CA ALA A 171 -7.15 -9.03 -20.06
C ALA A 171 -5.65 -8.89 -19.77
N PRO A 172 -4.83 -8.34 -20.70
CA PRO A 172 -3.44 -7.98 -20.42
C PRO A 172 -3.33 -7.08 -19.17
N LEU A 173 -2.36 -7.36 -18.30
CA LEU A 173 -2.17 -6.57 -17.08
C LEU A 173 -1.78 -5.12 -17.46
N PRO A 174 -2.54 -4.10 -17.03
CA PRO A 174 -2.22 -2.70 -17.32
C PRO A 174 -0.86 -2.33 -16.72
N ARG A 175 -0.17 -1.35 -17.30
CA ARG A 175 1.14 -0.90 -16.81
C ARG A 175 1.05 -0.46 -15.35
N ASP A 176 0.08 0.38 -15.03
CA ASP A 176 -0.22 0.83 -13.67
C ASP A 176 -1.44 0.07 -13.15
N SER A 177 -1.20 -1.09 -12.53
CA SER A 177 -2.27 -1.94 -11.97
C SER A 177 -3.10 -1.18 -10.93
N PRO A 178 -4.42 -1.44 -10.85
CA PRO A 178 -5.27 -0.86 -9.82
C PRO A 178 -4.82 -1.31 -8.42
N THR A 179 -5.03 -0.45 -7.43
CA THR A 179 -4.80 -0.78 -6.02
C THR A 179 -5.97 -1.65 -5.56
N THR A 180 -5.81 -2.96 -5.65
CA THR A 180 -6.85 -3.92 -5.30
C THR A 180 -6.24 -5.16 -4.67
N ARG A 181 -7.11 -6.02 -4.14
CA ARG A 181 -6.74 -7.32 -3.59
C ARG A 181 -6.42 -8.32 -4.70
N LYS A 182 -5.20 -8.87 -4.69
CA LYS A 182 -4.67 -9.65 -5.84
C LYS A 182 -4.37 -11.11 -5.54
N ASN A 183 -4.69 -11.62 -4.35
CA ASN A 183 -4.49 -13.05 -4.04
C ASN A 183 -5.09 -13.97 -5.11
N SER A 184 -6.34 -13.67 -5.53
CA SER A 184 -7.01 -14.45 -6.58
C SER A 184 -6.29 -14.37 -7.93
N LEU A 185 -5.72 -13.21 -8.29
CA LEU A 185 -4.94 -13.05 -9.51
C LEU A 185 -3.67 -13.90 -9.44
N ILE A 186 -2.90 -13.77 -8.36
CA ILE A 186 -1.65 -14.51 -8.15
C ILE A 186 -1.91 -16.02 -8.29
N ILE A 187 -2.90 -16.56 -7.57
CA ILE A 187 -3.24 -17.98 -7.58
C ILE A 187 -3.65 -18.46 -8.98
N MET A 188 -4.45 -17.68 -9.70
CA MET A 188 -4.87 -18.05 -11.05
C MET A 188 -3.71 -18.04 -12.05
N GLU A 189 -2.82 -17.04 -12.00
CA GLU A 189 -1.66 -17.00 -12.88
C GLU A 189 -0.70 -18.16 -12.61
N THR A 190 -0.51 -18.56 -11.36
CA THR A 190 0.33 -19.71 -11.02
C THR A 190 -0.30 -21.02 -11.48
N TYR A 191 -1.61 -21.18 -11.30
CA TYR A 191 -2.34 -22.37 -11.74
C TYR A 191 -2.33 -22.54 -13.26
N GLU A 192 -2.48 -21.44 -14.01
CA GLU A 192 -2.45 -21.44 -15.47
C GLU A 192 -1.03 -21.44 -16.07
N GLY A 193 0.01 -21.39 -15.22
CA GLY A 193 1.41 -21.37 -15.66
C GLY A 193 1.83 -20.09 -16.39
N LYS A 194 1.13 -18.98 -16.16
CA LYS A 194 1.40 -17.68 -16.79
C LYS A 194 2.52 -16.92 -16.05
N ILE A 195 3.75 -17.42 -16.16
CA ILE A 195 4.91 -16.94 -15.38
C ILE A 195 5.17 -15.43 -15.54
N ASP A 196 5.03 -14.86 -16.74
CA ASP A 196 5.25 -13.43 -16.95
C ASP A 196 4.26 -12.55 -16.15
N ARG A 197 3.00 -12.98 -16.08
CA ARG A 197 1.96 -12.28 -15.31
C ARG A 197 2.16 -12.50 -13.82
N TYR A 198 2.51 -13.72 -13.42
CA TYR A 198 2.90 -14.02 -12.05
C TYR A 198 4.07 -13.13 -11.58
N LEU A 199 5.15 -13.00 -12.35
CA LEU A 199 6.31 -12.18 -11.98
C LEU A 199 5.96 -10.70 -11.78
N ARG A 200 4.94 -10.19 -12.48
CA ARG A 200 4.42 -8.83 -12.30
C ARG A 200 3.54 -8.67 -11.07
N LEU A 201 2.79 -9.71 -10.69
CA LEU A 201 1.83 -9.67 -9.59
C LEU A 201 2.41 -10.13 -8.25
N ARG A 202 3.48 -10.94 -8.27
CA ARG A 202 4.06 -11.57 -7.09
C ARG A 202 4.47 -10.55 -6.03
N ARG A 203 4.44 -11.02 -4.79
CA ARG A 203 4.79 -10.25 -3.60
C ARG A 203 6.05 -10.80 -2.96
N SER A 204 6.52 -10.10 -1.93
CA SER A 204 7.59 -10.58 -1.06
C SER A 204 7.15 -11.74 -0.16
N LYS A 205 5.84 -11.88 0.09
CA LYS A 205 5.21 -13.01 0.78
C LYS A 205 4.30 -13.78 -0.18
N LEU A 206 4.18 -15.08 0.04
CA LEU A 206 3.33 -15.97 -0.76
C LEU A 206 1.86 -15.77 -0.40
N ALA A 207 0.99 -15.71 -1.39
CA ALA A 207 -0.45 -15.60 -1.22
C ALA A 207 -1.05 -16.83 -0.51
N ASN A 208 -0.50 -18.03 -0.75
CA ASN A 208 -0.82 -19.24 -0.01
C ASN A 208 0.31 -20.28 -0.10
N SER A 209 0.17 -21.39 0.63
CA SER A 209 1.16 -22.47 0.64
C SER A 209 1.27 -23.24 -0.69
N ALA A 210 0.24 -23.20 -1.55
CA ALA A 210 0.22 -23.88 -2.84
C ALA A 210 0.90 -23.08 -3.95
N GLU A 211 1.06 -21.75 -3.80
CA GLU A 211 1.67 -20.86 -4.80
C GLU A 211 3.01 -21.41 -5.31
N CYS A 212 3.90 -21.80 -4.40
CA CYS A 212 5.21 -22.36 -4.78
C CYS A 212 5.10 -23.64 -5.62
N ILE A 213 4.11 -24.49 -5.35
CA ILE A 213 3.90 -25.75 -6.06
C ILE A 213 3.37 -25.45 -7.47
N ASP A 214 2.41 -24.54 -7.58
CA ASP A 214 1.77 -24.19 -8.85
C ASP A 214 2.74 -23.44 -9.79
N VAL A 215 3.59 -22.56 -9.26
CA VAL A 215 4.68 -21.92 -10.03
C VAL A 215 5.60 -22.96 -10.65
N VAL A 216 6.00 -24.00 -9.90
CA VAL A 216 6.91 -25.04 -10.40
C VAL A 216 6.26 -25.85 -11.53
N ARG A 217 4.96 -26.12 -11.44
CA ARG A 217 4.21 -26.80 -12.51
C ARG A 217 4.13 -25.97 -13.78
N GLY A 218 3.98 -24.65 -13.65
CA GLY A 218 3.89 -23.72 -14.77
C GLY A 218 5.19 -23.46 -15.54
N ILE A 219 6.33 -23.97 -15.07
CA ILE A 219 7.65 -23.81 -15.71
C ILE A 219 7.99 -25.02 -16.64
N GLN A 220 7.17 -26.09 -16.64
CA GLN A 220 7.39 -27.30 -17.44
C GLN A 220 6.98 -27.17 -18.91
#